data_AF-A0A3D1DNB4-F1
#
_entry.id   AF-A0A3D1DNB4-F1
#
_cell.length_a   1.000
_cell.length_b   1.000
_cell.length_c   1.000
_cell.angle_alpha   90.00
_cell.angle_beta   90.00
_cell.angle_gamma   90.00
#
_symmetry.space_group_name_H-M   'P 1'
#
loop_
_entity.id
_entity.type
_entity.pdbx_description
1 polymer ?
#
loop_
_entity_poly.entity_id
_entity_poly.type
_entity_poly.pdbx_seq_one_letter_code
_entity_poly.pdbx_strand_id
1 'polypeptide(L)'
;MLPPGWPGGYDEPMTASIQTTVVGSYPVPDWLPAYPTAGHLHDATMLVLKAQELSGLDVISDGELSRFDVNHPETNGMIDHFVGPLEGVSTELTGEELSRFRSLPDFRFRS
;
A
#
# COMPACT_ATOMS: atom_id res chain seq x y z
N MET A 1 -1.67 -21.59 -42.54
CA MET A 1 -0.65 -22.30 -41.75
C MET A 1 0.52 -21.33 -41.58
N LEU A 2 0.78 -20.81 -40.39
CA LEU A 2 1.93 -19.91 -40.14
C LEU A 2 3.19 -20.73 -39.87
N PRO A 3 4.40 -20.24 -40.22
CA PRO A 3 5.65 -20.96 -40.01
C PRO A 3 6.02 -21.05 -38.52
N PRO A 4 6.73 -22.12 -38.10
CA PRO A 4 7.23 -22.25 -36.73
C PRO A 4 8.24 -21.13 -36.40
N GLY A 5 8.06 -20.48 -35.23
CA GLY A 5 8.87 -19.34 -34.77
C GLY A 5 8.15 -17.98 -34.79
N TRP A 6 6.90 -17.91 -35.23
CA TRP A 6 6.07 -16.70 -35.14
C TRP A 6 5.41 -16.60 -33.75
N PRO A 7 5.28 -15.41 -33.13
CA PRO A 7 4.53 -15.26 -31.89
C PRO A 7 3.09 -15.74 -32.10
N GLY A 8 2.67 -16.80 -31.39
CA GLY A 8 1.34 -17.41 -31.51
C GLY A 8 1.26 -18.73 -32.29
N GLY A 9 2.38 -19.35 -32.67
CA GLY A 9 2.42 -20.74 -33.17
C GLY A 9 2.38 -21.76 -32.03
N TYR A 10 1.43 -22.70 -32.10
CA TYR A 10 1.22 -23.79 -31.13
C TYR A 10 2.47 -24.67 -30.97
N ASP A 11 2.81 -25.03 -29.72
CA ASP A 11 3.92 -25.91 -29.26
C ASP A 11 5.19 -25.24 -28.70
N GLU A 12 5.01 -24.41 -27.66
CA GLU A 12 5.89 -24.46 -26.49
C GLU A 12 4.98 -24.71 -25.28
N PRO A 13 5.17 -25.78 -24.48
CA PRO A 13 4.56 -25.81 -23.17
C PRO A 13 5.19 -24.65 -22.41
N MET A 14 4.49 -23.52 -22.31
CA MET A 14 4.78 -22.53 -21.28
C MET A 14 4.53 -23.24 -19.96
N THR A 15 5.54 -23.95 -19.45
CA THR A 15 5.64 -24.24 -18.03
C THR A 15 5.76 -22.88 -17.39
N ALA A 16 4.63 -22.26 -17.07
CA ALA A 16 4.58 -21.00 -16.36
C ALA A 16 5.34 -21.23 -15.05
N SER A 17 6.57 -20.70 -14.97
CA SER A 17 7.35 -20.77 -13.75
C SER A 17 6.57 -20.03 -12.67
N ILE A 18 6.53 -20.61 -11.46
CA ILE A 18 5.90 -19.93 -10.32
C ILE A 18 6.65 -18.64 -10.08
N GLN A 19 5.96 -17.50 -10.19
CA GLN A 19 6.52 -16.19 -9.88
C GLN A 19 6.36 -15.88 -8.40
N THR A 20 7.43 -15.35 -7.82
CA THR A 20 7.50 -14.91 -6.43
C THR A 20 7.13 -13.44 -6.31
N THR A 21 6.36 -13.10 -5.28
CA THR A 21 5.92 -11.73 -4.98
C THR A 21 5.55 -11.59 -3.51
N VAL A 22 5.19 -10.38 -3.09
CA VAL A 22 4.69 -10.04 -1.75
C VAL A 22 3.19 -9.74 -1.78
N VAL A 23 2.54 -9.78 -0.62
CA VAL A 23 1.12 -9.41 -0.49
C VAL A 23 0.91 -7.91 -0.63
N GLY A 24 1.90 -7.09 -0.27
CA GLY A 24 1.83 -5.63 -0.36
C GLY A 24 2.72 -4.96 0.69
N SER A 25 2.20 -4.77 1.90
CA SER A 25 2.82 -3.96 2.96
C SER A 25 4.25 -4.38 3.29
N TYR A 26 5.14 -3.39 3.40
CA TYR A 26 6.53 -3.56 3.86
C TYR A 26 6.77 -2.74 5.14
N PRO A 27 7.71 -3.16 6.02
CA PRO A 27 8.08 -2.34 7.18
C PRO A 27 8.53 -0.93 6.77
N VAL A 28 7.96 0.06 7.44
CA VAL A 28 8.36 1.47 7.28
C VAL A 28 9.69 1.68 8.01
N PRO A 29 10.72 2.29 7.38
CA PRO A 29 11.96 2.61 8.07
C PRO A 29 11.74 3.59 9.23
N ASP A 30 12.34 3.34 10.40
CA ASP A 30 12.12 4.14 11.63
C ASP A 30 12.37 5.65 11.47
N TRP A 31 13.23 6.03 10.52
CA TRP A 31 13.53 7.44 10.23
C TRP A 31 12.41 8.15 9.48
N LEU A 32 11.51 7.44 8.78
CA LEU A 32 10.42 8.07 8.03
C LEU A 32 9.37 8.70 8.97
N PRO A 33 8.84 8.00 10.00
CA PRO A 33 7.97 8.63 10.99
C PRO A 33 8.67 9.71 11.82
N ALA A 34 9.98 9.59 12.03
CA ALA A 34 10.76 10.60 12.76
C ALA A 34 10.96 11.90 11.95
N TYR A 35 11.06 11.79 10.62
CA TYR A 35 11.25 12.91 9.70
C TYR A 35 10.35 12.77 8.47
N PRO A 36 9.03 12.96 8.60
CA PRO A 36 8.09 12.67 7.53
C PRO A 36 8.13 13.78 6.47
N THR A 37 8.89 13.56 5.42
CA THR A 37 8.96 14.47 4.26
C THR A 37 8.68 13.70 2.98
N ALA A 38 8.24 14.40 1.93
CA ALA A 38 8.03 13.77 0.62
C ALA A 38 9.32 13.13 0.06
N GLY A 39 10.48 13.76 0.31
CA GLY A 39 11.78 13.21 -0.07
C GLY A 39 12.11 11.92 0.68
N HIS A 40 11.91 11.92 1.99
CA HIS A 40 12.09 10.74 2.83
C HIS A 40 11.11 9.61 2.46
N LEU A 41 9.87 9.93 2.11
CA LEU A 41 8.92 8.93 1.62
C LEU A 41 9.40 8.29 0.31
N HIS A 42 9.91 9.12 -0.62
CA HIS A 42 10.51 8.62 -1.86
C HIS A 42 11.71 7.70 -1.58
N ASP A 43 12.63 8.11 -0.72
CA ASP A 43 13.80 7.32 -0.34
C ASP A 43 13.40 5.98 0.31
N ALA A 44 12.36 5.98 1.14
CA ALA A 44 11.85 4.78 1.80
C ALA A 44 11.28 3.81 0.75
N THR A 45 10.55 4.35 -0.23
CA THR A 45 9.99 3.57 -1.33
C THR A 45 11.08 2.92 -2.16
N MET A 46 12.14 3.68 -2.49
CA MET A 46 13.29 3.15 -3.22
C MET A 46 14.04 2.07 -2.44
N LEU A 47 14.17 2.22 -1.11
CA LEU A 47 14.76 1.21 -0.24
C LEU A 47 13.95 -0.10 -0.28
N VAL A 48 12.62 -0.03 -0.21
CA VAL A 48 11.73 -1.21 -0.26
C VAL A 48 11.81 -1.92 -1.59
N LEU A 49 11.76 -1.18 -2.70
CA LEU A 49 11.90 -1.74 -4.04
C LEU A 49 13.26 -2.42 -4.18
N LYS A 50 14.34 -1.78 -3.72
CA LYS A 50 15.68 -2.34 -3.83
C LYS A 50 15.88 -3.59 -2.99
N ALA A 51 15.31 -3.62 -1.78
CA ALA A 51 15.36 -4.81 -0.92
C ALA A 51 14.69 -6.01 -1.58
N GLN A 52 13.53 -5.80 -2.22
CA GLN A 52 12.82 -6.83 -2.96
C GLN A 52 13.59 -7.31 -4.20
N GLU A 53 14.17 -6.40 -4.99
CA GLU A 53 15.05 -6.75 -6.12
C GLU A 53 16.23 -7.61 -5.66
N LEU A 54 16.92 -7.20 -4.59
CA LEU A 54 18.08 -7.92 -4.06
C LEU A 54 17.70 -9.30 -3.48
N SER A 55 16.44 -9.48 -3.06
CA SER A 55 15.91 -10.78 -2.64
C SER A 55 15.52 -11.71 -3.79
N GLY A 56 15.55 -11.21 -5.04
CA GLY A 56 15.26 -11.99 -6.23
C GLY A 56 13.76 -12.22 -6.48
N LEU A 57 12.89 -11.33 -5.99
CA LEU A 57 11.46 -11.40 -6.31
C LEU A 57 11.19 -11.11 -7.79
N ASP A 58 10.30 -11.89 -8.39
CA ASP A 58 9.92 -11.74 -9.81
C ASP A 58 9.01 -10.53 -10.05
N VAL A 59 8.12 -10.25 -9.09
CA VAL A 59 7.22 -9.10 -9.10
C VAL A 59 7.31 -8.37 -7.76
N ILE A 60 7.72 -7.11 -7.80
CA ILE A 60 7.93 -6.27 -6.61
C ILE A 60 6.76 -5.29 -6.40
N SER A 61 6.61 -4.79 -5.18
CA SER A 61 5.59 -3.79 -4.78
C SER A 61 6.26 -2.58 -4.13
N ASP A 62 5.57 -1.43 -4.12
CA ASP A 62 5.97 -0.21 -3.40
C ASP A 62 5.93 -0.36 -1.87
N GLY A 63 5.52 -1.52 -1.35
CA GLY A 63 5.40 -1.77 0.08
C GLY A 63 4.22 -1.07 0.73
N GLU A 64 3.28 -0.57 -0.09
CA GLU A 64 2.21 0.35 0.31
C GLU A 64 2.69 1.68 0.90
N LEU A 65 3.96 2.04 0.70
CA LEU A 65 4.51 3.31 1.20
C LEU A 65 3.85 4.52 0.56
N SER A 66 3.34 4.43 -0.67
CA SER A 66 2.56 5.49 -1.32
C SER A 66 1.33 5.95 -0.52
N ARG A 67 0.87 5.12 0.44
CA ARG A 67 -0.25 5.42 1.32
C ARG A 67 0.14 6.14 2.62
N PHE A 68 1.44 6.27 2.89
CA PHE A 68 1.95 6.96 4.06
C PHE A 68 1.66 8.46 3.95
N ASP A 69 0.85 9.00 4.86
CA ASP A 69 0.63 10.44 4.96
C ASP A 69 1.72 11.07 5.82
N VAL A 70 2.57 11.88 5.19
CA VAL A 70 3.64 12.63 5.87
C VAL A 70 3.10 13.68 6.85
N ASN A 71 1.84 14.10 6.71
CA ASN A 71 1.20 15.05 7.63
C ASN A 71 0.53 14.35 8.82
N HIS A 72 0.25 13.05 8.72
CA HIS A 72 -0.37 12.23 9.76
C HIS A 72 0.36 10.88 9.93
N PRO A 73 1.63 10.90 10.37
CA PRO A 73 2.44 9.68 10.51
C PRO A 73 1.93 8.74 11.62
N GLU A 74 1.14 9.23 12.58
CA GLU A 74 0.65 8.49 13.74
C GLU A 74 -0.56 7.61 13.49
N THR A 75 -1.43 7.98 12.54
CA THR A 75 -2.64 7.22 12.20
C THR A 75 -2.38 6.16 11.13
N ASN A 76 -1.22 6.22 10.47
CA ASN A 76 -0.87 5.37 9.34
C ASN A 76 -2.06 5.36 8.36
N GLY A 77 -2.28 6.51 7.69
CA GLY A 77 -3.45 6.92 6.89
C GLY A 77 -3.84 6.04 5.69
N MET A 78 -3.62 4.74 5.80
CA MET A 78 -3.81 3.70 4.80
C MET A 78 -5.24 3.67 4.23
N ILE A 79 -6.25 3.99 5.05
CA ILE A 79 -7.65 4.05 4.63
C ILE A 79 -7.95 5.43 4.03
N ASP A 80 -7.49 6.50 4.69
CA ASP A 80 -7.72 7.88 4.29
C ASP A 80 -7.13 8.19 2.91
N HIS A 81 -6.02 7.54 2.55
CA HIS A 81 -5.44 7.58 1.21
C HIS A 81 -6.46 7.22 0.10
N PHE A 82 -7.34 6.25 0.36
CA PHE A 82 -8.34 5.80 -0.61
C PHE A 82 -9.65 6.57 -0.53
N VAL A 83 -10.09 6.92 0.68
CA VAL A 83 -11.42 7.48 0.90
C VAL A 83 -11.43 9.01 0.85
N GLY A 84 -10.33 9.67 1.20
CA GLY A 84 -10.20 11.12 1.16
C GLY A 84 -10.46 11.75 -0.22
N PRO A 85 -10.02 11.13 -1.33
CA PRO A 85 -10.33 11.62 -2.68
C PRO A 85 -11.78 11.43 -3.12
N LEU A 86 -12.61 10.68 -2.38
CA LEU A 86 -13.98 10.38 -2.78
C LEU A 86 -14.91 11.55 -2.42
N GLU A 87 -15.63 12.06 -3.42
CA GLU A 87 -16.64 13.09 -3.22
C GLU A 87 -17.71 12.62 -2.23
N GLY A 88 -18.05 13.46 -1.25
CA GLY A 88 -19.03 13.16 -0.21
C GLY A 88 -18.50 12.31 0.95
N VAL A 89 -17.20 11.97 0.97
CA VAL A 89 -16.55 11.35 2.13
C VAL A 89 -15.69 12.38 2.86
N SER A 90 -15.88 12.49 4.18
CA SER A 90 -15.03 13.30 5.07
C SER A 90 -14.19 12.36 5.93
N THR A 91 -12.88 12.61 5.99
CA THR A 91 -11.95 11.93 6.91
C THR A 91 -11.82 12.64 8.25
N GLU A 92 -12.27 13.90 8.34
CA GLU A 92 -12.35 14.63 9.61
C GLU A 92 -13.71 14.46 10.28
N LEU A 93 -13.69 14.24 11.60
CA LEU A 93 -14.87 14.18 12.45
C LEU A 93 -15.00 15.46 13.28
N THR A 94 -16.19 16.04 13.30
CA THR A 94 -16.50 17.12 14.24
C THR A 94 -16.61 16.59 15.67
N GLY A 95 -16.45 17.48 16.67
CA GLY A 95 -16.60 17.11 18.08
C GLY A 95 -18.01 16.59 18.43
N GLU A 96 -19.04 17.08 17.74
CA GLU A 96 -20.42 16.61 17.87
C GLU A 96 -20.58 15.20 17.31
N GLU A 97 -20.06 14.93 16.12
CA GLU A 97 -20.10 13.60 15.50
C GLU A 97 -19.35 12.57 16.34
N LEU A 98 -18.19 12.94 16.88
CA LEU A 98 -17.41 12.07 17.76
C LEU A 98 -18.18 11.76 19.06
N SER A 99 -18.83 12.76 19.65
CA SER A 99 -19.66 12.58 20.86
C SER A 99 -20.86 11.68 20.58
N ARG A 100 -21.54 11.90 19.45
CA ARG A 100 -22.65 11.05 18.98
C ARG A 100 -22.19 9.61 18.77
N PHE A 101 -21.07 9.41 18.08
CA PHE A 101 -20.51 8.08 17.81
C PHE A 101 -20.22 7.32 19.11
N ARG A 102 -19.59 7.98 20.09
CA ARG A 102 -19.31 7.39 21.41
C ARG A 102 -20.56 7.05 22.22
N SER A 103 -21.68 7.73 21.96
CA SER A 103 -22.95 7.49 22.67
C SER A 103 -23.71 6.25 22.15
N LEU A 104 -23.32 5.70 21.00
CA LEU A 104 -24.01 4.55 20.39
C LEU A 104 -23.95 3.32 21.31
N PRO A 105 -25.05 2.55 21.46
CA PRO A 105 -25.11 1.40 22.36
C PRO A 105 -24.02 0.35 22.10
N ASP A 106 -23.65 0.18 20.82
CA ASP A 106 -22.70 -0.83 20.35
C ASP A 106 -21.27 -0.58 20.82
N PHE A 107 -20.91 0.64 21.25
CA PHE A 107 -19.56 0.97 21.73
C PHE A 107 -19.43 1.03 23.26
N ARG A 108 -20.48 0.68 24.01
CA ARG A 108 -20.47 0.68 25.49
C ARG A 108 -19.47 -0.28 26.14
N PHE A 109 -18.94 -1.26 25.39
CA PHE A 109 -17.90 -2.17 25.89
C PHE A 109 -16.50 -1.53 25.98
N ARG A 110 -16.32 -0.33 25.43
CA ARG A 110 -15.05 0.41 25.40
C ARG A 110 -14.93 1.48 26.48
N SER A 111 -15.88 1.55 27.43
CA SER A 111 -15.88 2.49 28.57
C SER A 111 -15.19 1.91 29.79
#